data_AF-A0A699YCH3-F1
#
_entry.id   AF-A0A699YCH3-F1
#
_cell.length_a   1.000
_cell.length_b   1.000
_cell.length_c   1.000
_cell.angle_alpha   90.00
_cell.angle_beta   90.00
_cell.angle_gamma   90.00
#
_symmetry.space_group_name_H-M   'P 1'
#
loop_
_entity.id
_entity.type
_entity.pdbx_description
1 polymer ?
#
loop_
_entity_poly.entity_id
_entity_poly.type
_entity_poly.pdbx_seq_one_letter_code
_entity_poly.pdbx_strand_id
1 'polypeptide(L)'
;MVFAGDDTWLQLLPPALFSQALPLPSLNIHDLHTVDDGVWQALQQYLSAPWSWDLLAVHYLGVDHAGHSHGVNSPAMALKLQQLDRQVEQVAEQLVAQAAPGQPFSRTLLLLLSDHANHLPN
;
A
#
# COMPACT_ATOMS: atom_id res chain seq x y z
N MET A 1 15.45 -1.11 1.95
CA MET A 1 14.07 -0.71 1.61
C MET A 1 13.29 -0.51 2.89
N VAL A 2 12.46 0.52 2.94
CA VAL A 2 11.41 0.65 3.97
C VAL A 2 10.16 -0.04 3.44
N PHE A 3 9.55 -0.91 4.26
CA PHE A 3 8.39 -1.70 3.87
C PHE A 3 7.24 -1.57 4.89
N ALA A 4 6.00 -1.48 4.41
CA ALA A 4 4.81 -1.67 5.23
C ALA A 4 3.76 -2.47 4.46
N GLY A 5 3.26 -3.55 5.04
CA GLY A 5 2.34 -4.42 4.33
C GLY A 5 2.26 -5.78 4.98
N ASP A 6 1.82 -6.75 4.20
CA ASP A 6 1.59 -8.09 4.70
C ASP A 6 2.91 -8.80 5.10
N ASP A 7 2.82 -9.66 6.10
CA ASP A 7 3.96 -10.34 6.71
C ASP A 7 4.61 -11.43 5.85
N THR A 8 4.03 -11.82 4.71
CA THR A 8 4.61 -12.84 3.83
C THR A 8 5.89 -12.35 3.16
N TRP A 9 6.01 -11.04 2.90
CA TRP A 9 7.24 -10.45 2.33
C TRP A 9 8.46 -10.75 3.19
N LEU A 10 8.33 -10.65 4.52
CA LEU A 10 9.42 -10.92 5.46
C LEU A 10 9.70 -12.41 5.62
N GLN A 11 8.73 -13.27 5.32
CA GLN A 11 8.90 -14.73 5.33
C GLN A 11 9.61 -15.22 4.07
N LEU A 12 9.42 -14.55 2.92
CA LEU A 12 9.93 -14.98 1.62
C LEU A 12 11.23 -14.30 1.21
N LEU A 13 11.43 -13.03 1.60
CA LEU A 13 12.59 -12.25 1.17
C LEU A 13 13.71 -12.21 2.22
N PRO A 14 14.98 -12.08 1.80
CA PRO A 14 16.09 -11.95 2.74
C PRO A 14 15.91 -10.75 3.69
N PRO A 15 16.06 -10.93 5.02
CA PRO A 15 15.88 -9.85 6.00
C PRO A 15 16.77 -8.62 5.73
N ALA A 16 17.96 -8.83 5.17
CA ALA A 16 18.90 -7.76 4.84
C ALA A 16 18.40 -6.76 3.77
N LEU A 17 17.34 -7.08 3.03
CA LEU A 17 16.72 -6.14 2.08
C LEU A 17 15.95 -5.02 2.79
N PHE A 18 15.52 -5.24 4.02
CA PHE A 18 14.69 -4.31 4.78
C PHE A 18 15.55 -3.51 5.76
N SER A 19 15.54 -2.19 5.62
CA SER A 19 16.12 -1.27 6.61
C SER A 19 15.14 -1.00 7.74
N GLN A 20 13.85 -0.98 7.43
CA GLN A 20 12.72 -0.94 8.36
C GLN A 20 11.55 -1.70 7.73
N ALA A 21 10.74 -2.37 8.54
CA ALA A 21 9.55 -3.07 8.09
C ALA A 21 8.43 -3.01 9.12
N LEU A 22 7.20 -2.81 8.65
CA LEU A 22 5.96 -3.00 9.41
C LEU A 22 5.20 -4.20 8.80
N PRO A 23 5.44 -5.44 9.28
CA PRO A 23 4.67 -6.60 8.85
C PRO A 23 3.32 -6.63 9.55
N LEU A 24 2.26 -6.90 8.78
CA LEU A 24 0.88 -7.00 9.25
C LEU A 24 0.31 -8.39 8.90
N PRO A 25 -0.55 -9.00 9.75
CA PRO A 25 -1.03 -10.36 9.54
C PRO A 25 -1.78 -10.53 8.21
N SER A 26 -1.35 -11.47 7.39
CA SER A 26 -1.82 -11.64 6.00
C SER A 26 -2.96 -12.65 5.81
N LEU A 27 -3.09 -13.66 6.68
CA LEU A 27 -3.88 -14.87 6.37
C LEU A 27 -5.39 -14.78 6.68
N ASN A 28 -5.86 -13.65 7.24
CA ASN A 28 -7.29 -13.48 7.53
C ASN A 28 -8.01 -12.80 6.37
N ILE A 29 -8.54 -13.60 5.43
CA ILE A 29 -9.27 -13.10 4.24
C ILE A 29 -10.55 -12.31 4.57
N HIS A 30 -11.05 -12.37 5.80
CA HIS A 30 -12.20 -11.58 6.24
C HIS A 30 -11.81 -10.22 6.82
N ASP A 31 -10.52 -9.98 7.05
CA ASP A 31 -10.03 -8.67 7.42
C ASP A 31 -9.81 -7.82 6.16
N LEU A 32 -10.59 -6.75 6.04
CA LEU A 32 -10.48 -5.80 4.93
C LEU A 32 -9.74 -4.51 5.32
N HIS A 33 -9.38 -4.34 6.59
CA HIS A 33 -9.05 -3.01 7.13
C HIS A 33 -7.73 -2.97 7.90
N THR A 34 -7.40 -3.95 8.74
CA THR A 34 -6.26 -3.83 9.66
C THR A 34 -4.95 -3.64 8.89
N VAL A 35 -4.75 -4.41 7.83
CA VAL A 35 -3.57 -4.29 6.96
C VAL A 35 -3.56 -2.94 6.25
N ASP A 36 -4.64 -2.61 5.55
CA ASP A 36 -4.73 -1.39 4.74
C ASP A 36 -4.62 -0.09 5.57
N ASP A 37 -5.21 -0.07 6.76
CA ASP A 37 -5.15 1.08 7.67
C ASP A 37 -3.75 1.22 8.29
N GLY A 38 -3.11 0.10 8.65
CA GLY A 38 -1.72 0.10 9.13
C GLY A 38 -0.73 0.54 8.06
N VAL A 39 -0.93 0.10 6.82
CA VAL A 39 -0.16 0.54 5.65
C VAL A 39 -0.36 2.03 5.41
N TRP A 40 -1.60 2.51 5.45
CA TRP A 40 -1.90 3.92 5.24
C TRP A 40 -1.23 4.80 6.30
N GLN A 41 -1.30 4.42 7.58
CA GLN A 41 -0.64 5.14 8.66
C GLN A 41 0.88 5.20 8.46
N ALA A 42 1.52 4.09 8.08
CA ALA A 42 2.95 4.04 7.80
C ALA A 42 3.31 4.91 6.59
N LEU A 43 2.52 4.85 5.52
CA LEU A 43 2.72 5.66 4.32
C LEU A 43 2.70 7.15 4.65
N GLN A 44 1.70 7.61 5.41
CA GLN A 44 1.62 9.01 5.86
C GLN A 44 2.84 9.41 6.70
N GLN A 45 3.29 8.54 7.61
CA GLN A 45 4.50 8.79 8.40
C GLN A 45 5.73 8.97 7.51
N TYR A 46 5.95 8.08 6.54
CA TYR A 46 7.13 8.15 5.67
C TYR A 46 7.07 9.28 4.64
N LEU A 47 5.87 9.66 4.18
CA LEU A 47 5.69 10.86 3.34
C LEU A 47 5.94 12.16 4.12
N SER A 48 5.72 12.17 5.44
CA SER A 48 6.09 13.30 6.31
C SER A 48 7.59 13.37 6.64
N ALA A 49 8.32 12.27 6.42
CA ALA A 49 9.76 12.14 6.64
C ALA A 49 10.48 11.74 5.35
N PRO A 50 10.45 12.58 4.30
CA PRO A 50 10.87 12.22 2.93
C PRO A 50 12.34 11.79 2.81
N TRP A 51 13.20 12.20 3.75
CA TRP A 51 14.63 11.87 3.76
C TRP A 51 14.95 10.57 4.52
N SER A 52 13.94 9.86 5.03
CA SER A 52 14.12 8.63 5.82
C SER A 52 14.17 7.35 4.98
N TRP A 53 14.00 7.45 3.67
CA TRP A 53 13.98 6.33 2.74
C TRP A 53 14.47 6.73 1.35
N ASP A 54 15.17 5.81 0.68
CA ASP A 54 15.46 5.91 -0.77
C ASP A 54 14.45 5.07 -1.60
N LEU A 55 13.89 4.03 -0.97
CA LEU A 55 12.84 3.17 -1.52
C LEU A 55 11.84 2.85 -0.41
N LEU A 56 10.60 3.28 -0.62
CA LEU A 56 9.43 2.94 0.19
C LEU A 56 8.54 2.02 -0.64
N ALA A 57 8.30 0.80 -0.13
CA ALA A 57 7.34 -0.13 -0.70
C ALA A 57 6.20 -0.36 0.28
N VAL A 58 4.97 -0.30 -0.23
CA VAL A 58 3.77 -0.60 0.55
C VAL A 58 2.94 -1.66 -0.16
N HIS A 59 2.30 -2.55 0.61
CA HIS A 59 1.48 -3.62 0.05
C HIS A 59 0.13 -3.72 0.76
N TYR A 60 -0.94 -3.51 -0.01
CA TYR A 60 -2.34 -3.53 0.45
C TYR A 60 -2.96 -4.90 0.18
N LEU A 61 -3.91 -5.33 1.03
CA LEU A 61 -4.61 -6.62 0.86
C LEU A 61 -6.12 -6.47 0.74
N GLY A 62 -6.70 -5.34 1.15
CA GLY A 62 -8.15 -5.22 1.31
C GLY A 62 -8.95 -5.41 0.01
N VAL A 63 -8.40 -5.09 -1.17
CA VAL A 63 -9.04 -5.35 -2.46
C VAL A 63 -9.08 -6.85 -2.77
N ASP A 64 -7.97 -7.55 -2.60
CA ASP A 64 -7.89 -9.00 -2.79
C ASP A 64 -8.83 -9.74 -1.82
N HIS A 65 -8.74 -9.39 -0.53
CA HIS A 65 -9.59 -9.96 0.50
C HIS A 65 -11.08 -9.71 0.23
N ALA A 66 -11.46 -8.51 -0.22
CA ALA A 66 -12.85 -8.22 -0.59
C ALA A 66 -13.32 -9.08 -1.78
N GLY A 67 -12.45 -9.31 -2.76
CA GLY A 67 -12.70 -10.19 -3.90
C GLY A 67 -13.00 -11.62 -3.45
N HIS A 68 -12.16 -12.17 -2.57
CA HIS A 68 -12.31 -13.53 -2.06
C HIS A 68 -13.48 -13.71 -1.09
N SER A 69 -13.70 -12.77 -0.16
CA SER A 69 -14.67 -12.94 0.93
C SER A 69 -16.08 -12.44 0.59
N HIS A 70 -16.21 -11.43 -0.27
CA HIS A 70 -17.49 -10.79 -0.61
C HIS A 70 -17.84 -10.86 -2.11
N GLY A 71 -16.86 -11.15 -2.97
CA GLY A 71 -17.02 -11.16 -4.43
C GLY A 71 -16.76 -9.78 -5.05
N VAL A 72 -16.32 -9.80 -6.30
CA VAL A 72 -15.88 -8.59 -7.04
C VAL A 72 -16.98 -7.55 -7.29
N ASN A 73 -18.25 -7.96 -7.32
CA ASN A 73 -19.38 -7.04 -7.52
C ASN A 73 -20.01 -6.59 -6.18
N SER A 74 -19.34 -6.83 -5.06
CA SER A 74 -19.87 -6.50 -3.74
C SER A 74 -19.71 -5.01 -3.41
N PRO A 75 -20.58 -4.46 -2.54
CA PRO A 75 -20.36 -3.14 -1.95
C PRO A 75 -19.01 -3.04 -1.21
N ALA A 76 -18.54 -4.14 -0.60
CA ALA A 76 -17.25 -4.18 0.07
C ALA A 76 -16.09 -3.93 -0.91
N MET A 77 -16.10 -4.59 -2.08
CA MET A 77 -15.12 -4.34 -3.14
C MET A 77 -15.15 -2.87 -3.60
N ALA A 78 -16.35 -2.33 -3.85
CA ALA A 78 -16.49 -0.93 -4.27
C ALA A 78 -15.92 0.05 -3.23
N LEU A 79 -16.20 -0.17 -1.95
CA LEU A 79 -15.66 0.65 -0.86
C LEU A 79 -14.13 0.54 -0.74
N LYS A 80 -13.57 -0.66 -0.93
CA LYS A 80 -12.12 -0.86 -0.90
C LYS A 80 -11.40 -0.21 -2.06
N LEU A 81 -11.95 -0.29 -3.27
CA LEU A 81 -11.42 0.43 -4.44
C LEU A 81 -11.49 1.94 -4.22
N GLN A 82 -12.59 2.48 -3.70
CA GLN A 82 -12.72 3.90 -3.37
C GLN A 82 -11.74 4.36 -2.29
N GLN A 83 -11.46 3.52 -1.29
CA GLN A 83 -10.44 3.80 -0.29
C GLN A 83 -9.05 3.90 -0.92
N LEU A 84 -8.66 2.90 -1.72
CA LEU A 84 -7.34 2.86 -2.34
C LEU A 84 -7.15 4.00 -3.35
N ASP A 85 -8.17 4.29 -4.16
CA ASP A 85 -8.17 5.40 -5.13
C ASP A 85 -7.91 6.75 -4.44
N ARG A 86 -8.66 7.04 -3.36
CA ARG A 86 -8.45 8.26 -2.57
C ARG A 86 -7.06 8.34 -1.95
N GLN A 87 -6.54 7.23 -1.44
CA GLN A 87 -5.21 7.22 -0.84
C GLN A 87 -4.11 7.44 -1.90
N VAL A 88 -4.24 6.84 -3.08
CA VAL A 88 -3.32 7.08 -4.21
C VAL A 88 -3.38 8.54 -4.65
N GLU A 89 -4.58 9.12 -4.75
CA GLU A 89 -4.76 10.54 -5.07
C GLU A 89 -4.03 11.42 -4.05
N GLN A 90 -4.25 11.19 -2.74
CA GLN A 90 -3.60 11.95 -1.67
C GLN A 90 -2.07 11.84 -1.71
N VAL A 91 -1.53 10.66 -2.01
CA VAL A 91 -0.08 10.46 -2.18
C VAL A 91 0.41 11.27 -3.37
N ALA A 92 -0.25 11.14 -4.52
CA ALA A 92 0.14 11.85 -5.74
C ALA A 92 0.10 13.37 -5.54
N GLU A 93 -0.96 13.90 -4.93
CA GLU A 93 -1.09 15.32 -4.59
C GLU A 93 0.06 15.80 -3.70
N GLN A 94 0.38 15.05 -2.64
CA GLN A 94 1.47 15.41 -1.73
C GLN A 94 2.85 15.40 -2.42
N LEU A 95 3.11 14.41 -3.29
CA LEU A 95 4.33 14.35 -4.08
C LEU A 95 4.43 15.54 -5.03
N VAL A 96 3.36 15.84 -5.78
CA VAL A 96 3.31 16.96 -6.73
C VAL A 96 3.48 18.32 -6.03
N ALA A 97 2.82 18.50 -4.88
CA ALA A 97 2.90 19.74 -4.10
C ALA A 97 4.33 20.07 -3.64
N GLN A 98 5.22 19.07 -3.53
CA GLN A 98 6.61 19.24 -3.08
C GLN A 98 7.63 18.75 -4.13
N ALA A 99 7.26 18.81 -5.43
CA ALA A 99 8.12 18.38 -6.53
C ALA A 99 9.00 19.51 -7.13
N ALA A 100 8.88 20.76 -6.66
CA ALA A 100 9.69 21.87 -7.17
C ALA A 100 11.19 21.66 -6.92
N PRO A 101 12.11 22.21 -7.74
CA PRO A 101 13.55 22.04 -7.56
C PRO A 101 14.01 22.37 -6.13
N GLY A 102 14.73 21.44 -5.50
CA GLY A 102 15.21 21.58 -4.12
C GLY A 102 14.19 21.21 -3.03
N GLN A 103 12.94 20.88 -3.40
CA GLN A 103 11.95 20.33 -2.47
C GLN A 103 12.10 18.81 -2.31
N PRO A 104 11.55 18.23 -1.23
CA PRO A 104 11.82 16.85 -0.86
C PRO A 104 11.46 15.79 -1.92
N PHE A 105 10.42 16.03 -2.73
CA PHE A 105 9.97 15.08 -3.76
C PHE A 105 10.34 15.49 -5.18
N SER A 106 11.32 16.39 -5.34
CA SER A 106 11.77 16.87 -6.66
C SER A 106 12.37 15.80 -7.59
N ARG A 107 12.67 14.62 -7.05
CA ARG A 107 13.24 13.47 -7.78
C ARG A 107 12.61 12.15 -7.35
N THR A 108 11.28 12.14 -7.19
CA THR A 108 10.54 10.96 -6.77
C THR A 108 9.75 10.36 -7.93
N LEU A 109 9.74 9.02 -7.99
CA LEU A 109 8.90 8.24 -8.90
C LEU A 109 7.89 7.45 -8.06
N LEU A 110 6.60 7.61 -8.36
CA LEU A 110 5.53 6.78 -7.81
C LEU A 110 5.23 5.65 -8.80
N LEU A 111 5.28 4.41 -8.33
CA LEU A 111 4.86 3.22 -9.08
C LEU A 111 3.66 2.59 -8.37
N LEU A 112 2.56 2.44 -9.09
CA LEU A 112 1.39 1.69 -8.65
C LEU A 112 1.29 0.41 -9.48
N LEU A 113 1.35 -0.73 -8.82
CA LEU A 113 1.35 -2.05 -9.45
C LEU A 113 0.29 -2.93 -8.79
N SER A 114 -0.25 -3.86 -9.58
CA SER A 114 -1.08 -4.97 -9.12
C SER A 114 -0.41 -6.25 -9.62
N ASP A 115 -0.34 -7.26 -8.77
CA ASP A 115 0.21 -8.56 -9.09
C ASP A 115 -0.78 -9.39 -9.91
N HIS A 116 -2.07 -9.32 -9.59
CA HIS A 116 -3.14 -9.95 -10.36
C HIS A 116 -4.50 -9.23 -10.21
N ALA A 117 -5.41 -9.55 -11.12
CA ALA A 117 -6.82 -9.16 -11.03
C ALA A 117 -7.64 -10.17 -10.22
N ASN A 118 -8.86 -9.78 -9.84
CA ASN A 118 -9.86 -10.71 -9.30
C ASN A 118 -10.83 -11.19 -10.40
N HIS A 119 -11.28 -12.44 -10.30
CA HIS A 119 -12.14 -13.08 -11.31
C HIS A 119 -13.64 -12.84 -10.99
N LEU A 120 -14.43 -12.48 -12.02
CA LEU A 120 -15.89 -12.42 -11.97
C LEU A 120 -16.47 -13.84 -12.03
N PRO A 121 -17.29 -14.31 -11.08
CA PRO A 121 -17.92 -15.63 -11.22
C PRO A 121 -18.69 -15.74 -12.54
N ASN A 122 -18.56 -16.90 -13.19
CA ASN A 122 -19.22 -17.24 -14.46
C ASN A 122 -20.76 -17.20 -14.36
#